data_AF-A0A954TJE6-F1
#
_entry.id   AF-A0A954TJE6-F1
#
_cell.length_a   1.000
_cell.length_b   1.000
_cell.length_c   1.000
_cell.angle_alpha   90.00
_cell.angle_beta   90.00
_cell.angle_gamma   90.00
#
_symmetry.space_group_name_H-M   'P 1'
#
loop_
_entity.id
_entity.type
_entity.pdbx_description
1 polymer ?
#
loop_
_entity_poly.entity_id
_entity_poly.type
_entity_poly.pdbx_seq_one_letter_code
_entity_poly.pdbx_strand_id
1 'polypeptide(L)'
;IDFATKTFGRLRGGPAMVSVLASGLMGSLSGSAVANAVTTGTFTIPMMRSARFPAHIAGGITAAAASGGALVPPVMGAGAYMMLELVQPEGGFLTVMKAAIIPASLFYLSILVIVYLYSRRLGAEALDTEQLKQHQLSAFEGTVFFTALTVLIGLLILGSSPFKSVTGALAVILVSATLRKELSVSVSAKRLAFVSFFIVLVLHQLTIPLGESSPGWLKPFLGSSWIHPESQEVNLLLLIESILGSAIVGMFGLLIFGLVHPAWRPEMSLAFTKSAKNGVSLVAASACVGIVIGIVQQTGIATDFSAAIKSVVATNLFLALLGIMFCSLILGMGVPSVVCYLLMATLMGSLLGELGVIPLVAHMFIFYFGNMSMVTPPVALAGYAAASIAEAPIMKTSVAAFRFSLVGFTLPFMFVYRPALCLLAPEGEVLTAAAVTYAILVATIGILALAAGMAGYFRNALSPAARSALFLSAALLLAPITKIGELQVGVGIDLLGTAIFGCVIVMNCLRQQPMEHSQSEK
;
A
#
# COMPACT_ATOMS: atom_id res chain seq x y z
N ILE A 1 11.84 6.60 8.49
CA ILE A 1 12.70 7.25 7.48
C ILE A 1 14.15 6.82 7.66
N ASP A 2 14.70 6.86 8.87
CA ASP A 2 16.11 6.50 9.14
C ASP A 2 16.48 5.08 8.71
N PHE A 3 15.57 4.12 8.85
CA PHE A 3 15.77 2.77 8.32
C PHE A 3 15.99 2.78 6.80
N ALA A 4 15.14 3.49 6.06
CA ALA A 4 15.28 3.62 4.61
C ALA A 4 16.57 4.37 4.24
N THR A 5 16.93 5.42 5.00
CA THR A 5 18.19 6.15 4.84
C THR A 5 19.41 5.26 5.06
N LYS A 6 19.38 4.38 6.06
CA LYS A 6 20.44 3.39 6.30
C LYS A 6 20.56 2.39 5.14
N THR A 7 19.43 1.96 4.57
CA THR A 7 19.40 0.98 3.47
C THR A 7 19.86 1.56 2.14
N PHE A 8 19.39 2.76 1.77
CA PHE A 8 19.59 3.32 0.42
C PHE A 8 20.40 4.61 0.37
N GLY A 9 20.61 5.30 1.50
CA GLY A 9 21.20 6.65 1.52
C GLY A 9 22.60 6.76 0.92
N ARG A 10 23.38 5.67 0.94
CA ARG A 10 24.73 5.59 0.35
C ARG A 10 24.74 5.39 -1.17
N LEU A 11 23.60 5.04 -1.77
CA LEU A 11 23.52 4.81 -3.22
C LEU A 11 23.31 6.15 -3.94
N ARG A 12 23.77 6.20 -5.20
CA ARG A 12 23.38 7.29 -6.13
C ARG A 12 21.86 7.26 -6.33
N GLY A 13 21.21 8.41 -6.13
CA GLY A 13 19.74 8.49 -6.07
C GLY A 13 19.14 8.02 -4.74
N GLY A 14 19.98 7.81 -3.71
CA GLY A 14 19.60 7.38 -2.37
C GLY A 14 18.38 8.12 -1.81
N PRO A 15 18.36 9.47 -1.78
CA PRO A 15 17.22 10.23 -1.25
C PRO A 15 15.86 9.88 -1.82
N ALA A 16 15.81 9.61 -3.13
CA ALA A 16 14.57 9.27 -3.78
C ALA A 16 14.16 7.81 -3.50
N MET A 17 15.11 6.87 -3.43
CA MET A 17 14.84 5.51 -2.95
C MET A 17 14.42 5.47 -1.48
N VAL A 18 14.97 6.37 -0.65
CA VAL A 18 14.53 6.58 0.74
C VAL A 18 13.08 7.02 0.78
N SER A 19 12.69 7.99 -0.07
CA SER A 19 11.28 8.42 -0.20
C SER A 19 10.38 7.23 -0.54
N VAL A 20 10.77 6.43 -1.55
CA VAL A 20 9.98 5.29 -2.00
C VAL A 20 9.77 4.25 -0.90
N LEU A 21 10.84 3.80 -0.24
CA LEU A 21 10.74 2.79 0.82
C LEU A 21 10.03 3.33 2.07
N ALA A 22 10.32 4.57 2.48
CA ALA A 22 9.69 5.19 3.64
C ALA A 22 8.17 5.37 3.42
N SER A 23 7.76 5.85 2.23
CA SER A 23 6.35 5.96 1.88
C SER A 23 5.67 4.60 1.75
N GLY A 24 6.37 3.57 1.27
CA GLY A 24 5.84 2.19 1.29
C GLY A 24 5.51 1.69 2.68
N LEU A 25 6.47 1.78 3.61
CA LEU A 25 6.29 1.35 5.00
C LEU A 25 5.27 2.19 5.78
N MET A 26 5.27 3.52 5.57
CA MET A 26 4.30 4.41 6.21
C MET A 26 2.89 4.19 5.64
N GLY A 27 2.78 3.94 4.34
CA GLY A 27 1.51 3.73 3.66
C GLY A 27 0.90 2.36 3.98
N SER A 28 1.72 1.33 4.16
CA SER A 28 1.25 -0.01 4.56
C SER A 28 0.60 -0.03 5.94
N LEU A 29 0.87 0.99 6.77
CA LEU A 29 0.31 1.18 8.10
C LEU A 29 -0.86 2.18 8.10
N SER A 30 -0.70 3.33 7.42
CA SER A 30 -1.68 4.43 7.45
C SER A 30 -2.84 4.25 6.47
N GLY A 31 -2.63 3.53 5.36
CA GLY A 31 -3.65 3.30 4.34
C GLY A 31 -4.15 4.55 3.61
N SER A 32 -3.47 5.69 3.76
CA SER A 32 -3.89 6.99 3.21
C SER A 32 -2.76 7.62 2.41
N ALA A 33 -2.97 7.72 1.09
CA ALA A 33 -2.01 8.32 0.16
C ALA A 33 -1.68 9.79 0.53
N VAL A 34 -2.69 10.58 0.91
CA VAL A 34 -2.51 12.00 1.24
C VAL A 34 -1.78 12.16 2.57
N ALA A 35 -2.20 11.42 3.62
CA ALA A 35 -1.52 11.49 4.91
C ALA A 35 -0.07 11.02 4.79
N ASN A 36 0.18 9.98 4.00
CA ASN A 36 1.52 9.48 3.71
C ASN A 36 2.36 10.52 2.95
N ALA A 37 1.82 11.14 1.90
CA ALA A 37 2.51 12.20 1.15
C ALA A 37 2.86 13.39 2.05
N VAL A 38 1.97 13.78 2.97
CA VAL A 38 2.24 14.88 3.91
C VAL A 38 3.30 14.51 4.93
N THR A 39 3.18 13.34 5.55
CA THR A 39 4.07 12.92 6.65
C THR A 39 5.47 12.52 6.18
N THR A 40 5.58 11.80 5.06
CA THR A 40 6.88 11.41 4.51
C THR A 40 7.47 12.50 3.63
N GLY A 41 6.63 13.29 2.95
CA GLY A 41 7.07 14.36 2.05
C GLY A 41 7.76 15.51 2.77
N THR A 42 7.34 15.88 3.98
CA THR A 42 7.96 16.95 4.78
C THR A 42 9.46 16.73 5.00
N PHE A 43 9.91 15.47 5.05
CA PHE A 43 11.32 15.12 5.21
C PHE A 43 11.98 14.69 3.90
N THR A 44 11.28 13.90 3.07
CA THR A 44 11.89 13.28 1.89
C THR A 44 11.96 14.21 0.68
N ILE A 45 11.06 15.19 0.55
CA ILE A 45 11.09 16.17 -0.54
C ILE A 45 12.31 17.11 -0.39
N PRO A 46 12.58 17.73 0.78
CA PRO A 46 13.80 18.51 0.99
C PRO A 46 15.07 17.69 0.76
N MET A 47 15.08 16.43 1.22
CA MET A 47 16.21 15.50 1.03
C MET A 47 16.47 15.18 -0.45
N MET A 48 15.44 15.04 -1.27
CA MET A 48 15.61 14.88 -2.72
C MET A 48 16.08 16.17 -3.39
N ARG A 49 15.55 17.33 -2.96
CA ARG A 49 15.96 18.63 -3.51
C ARG A 49 17.43 18.93 -3.23
N SER A 50 17.95 18.58 -2.05
CA SER A 50 19.38 18.73 -1.73
C SER A 50 20.27 17.85 -2.62
N ALA A 51 19.75 16.71 -3.10
CA ALA A 51 20.43 15.83 -4.07
C ALA A 51 20.09 16.14 -5.54
N ARG A 52 19.79 17.42 -5.84
CA ARG A 52 19.57 17.99 -7.18
C ARG A 52 18.27 17.58 -7.89
N PHE A 53 17.34 16.85 -7.25
CA PHE A 53 16.05 16.56 -7.87
C PHE A 53 15.22 17.85 -8.00
N PRO A 54 14.63 18.12 -9.18
CA PRO A 54 13.70 19.23 -9.34
C PRO A 54 12.51 19.10 -8.39
N ALA A 55 12.03 20.23 -7.85
CA ALA A 55 10.94 20.24 -6.86
C ALA A 55 9.69 19.45 -7.29
N HIS A 56 9.24 19.63 -8.55
CA HIS A 56 8.08 18.90 -9.09
C HIS A 56 8.34 17.39 -9.24
N ILE A 57 9.58 16.97 -9.47
CA ILE A 57 9.96 15.55 -9.54
C ILE A 57 10.02 14.96 -8.13
N ALA A 58 10.62 15.67 -7.18
CA ALA A 58 10.67 15.24 -5.78
C ALA A 58 9.24 15.04 -5.23
N GLY A 59 8.36 16.02 -5.43
CA GLY A 59 6.95 15.88 -5.07
C GLY A 59 6.24 14.76 -5.84
N GLY A 60 6.55 14.58 -7.13
CA GLY A 60 5.98 13.51 -7.95
C GLY A 60 6.36 12.10 -7.47
N ILE A 61 7.63 11.88 -7.13
CA ILE A 61 8.12 10.61 -6.58
C ILE A 61 7.45 10.31 -5.24
N THR A 62 7.38 11.29 -4.35
CA THR A 62 6.70 11.13 -3.05
C THR A 62 5.23 10.81 -3.24
N ALA A 63 4.51 11.51 -4.12
CA ALA A 63 3.09 11.24 -4.37
C ALA A 63 2.86 9.84 -4.97
N ALA A 64 3.68 9.44 -5.94
CA ALA A 64 3.62 8.11 -6.55
C ALA A 64 3.85 7.00 -5.52
N ALA A 65 4.89 7.14 -4.70
CA ALA A 65 5.22 6.18 -3.65
C ALA A 65 4.21 6.21 -2.50
N ALA A 66 3.58 7.35 -2.22
CA ALA A 66 2.59 7.46 -1.15
C ALA A 66 1.28 6.74 -1.52
N SER A 67 0.84 6.86 -2.78
CA SER A 67 -0.40 6.24 -3.27
C SER A 67 -0.36 4.72 -3.32
N GLY A 68 0.78 4.12 -3.67
CA GLY A 68 0.90 2.67 -3.63
C GLY A 68 0.91 2.06 -2.23
N GLY A 69 1.10 2.87 -1.19
CA GLY A 69 1.33 2.35 0.15
C GLY A 69 0.12 1.64 0.74
N ALA A 70 -1.10 2.09 0.37
CA ALA A 70 -2.34 1.43 0.73
C ALA A 70 -2.51 0.04 0.10
N LEU A 71 -1.72 -0.30 -0.93
CA LEU A 71 -1.74 -1.61 -1.59
C LEU A 71 -0.83 -2.62 -0.88
N VAL A 72 0.05 -2.16 0.01
CA VAL A 72 1.09 -2.97 0.63
C VAL A 72 0.57 -3.58 1.94
N PRO A 73 0.68 -4.92 2.12
CA PRO A 73 0.50 -5.56 3.42
C PRO A 73 1.43 -4.94 4.50
N PRO A 74 1.04 -4.90 5.79
CA PRO A 74 0.03 -5.75 6.40
C PRO A 74 -1.34 -5.11 6.64
N VAL A 75 -1.49 -3.79 6.68
CA VAL A 75 -2.80 -3.17 7.00
C VAL A 75 -3.60 -2.85 5.75
N MET A 76 -2.93 -2.46 4.66
CA MET A 76 -3.55 -2.19 3.34
C MET A 76 -4.70 -1.15 3.37
N GLY A 77 -4.75 -0.32 4.42
CA GLY A 77 -5.81 0.65 4.67
C GLY A 77 -7.22 0.07 4.87
N ALA A 78 -8.18 0.94 5.17
CA ALA A 78 -9.56 0.51 5.45
C ALA A 78 -10.27 -0.06 4.20
N GLY A 79 -9.79 0.22 2.99
CA GLY A 79 -10.36 -0.34 1.76
C GLY A 79 -10.16 -1.85 1.64
N ALA A 80 -9.01 -2.38 2.10
CA ALA A 80 -8.78 -3.82 2.13
C ALA A 80 -9.68 -4.55 3.13
N TYR A 81 -10.05 -3.89 4.24
CA TYR A 81 -11.05 -4.43 5.16
C TYR A 81 -12.45 -4.49 4.52
N MET A 82 -12.85 -3.45 3.79
CA MET A 82 -14.10 -3.48 3.03
C MET A 82 -14.09 -4.56 1.94
N MET A 83 -12.93 -4.89 1.39
CA MET A 83 -12.78 -6.03 0.48
C MET A 83 -13.01 -7.37 1.18
N LEU A 84 -12.49 -7.55 2.39
CA LEU A 84 -12.78 -8.73 3.19
C LEU A 84 -14.29 -8.89 3.44
N GLU A 85 -14.98 -7.81 3.80
CA GLU A 85 -16.42 -7.85 4.08
C GLU A 85 -17.27 -8.14 2.83
N LEU A 86 -16.88 -7.62 1.66
CA LEU A 86 -17.62 -7.80 0.41
C LEU A 86 -17.32 -9.14 -0.30
N VAL A 87 -16.06 -9.58 -0.31
CA VAL A 87 -15.63 -10.80 -1.02
C VAL A 87 -15.72 -12.04 -0.14
N GLN A 88 -15.56 -11.87 1.18
CA GLN A 88 -15.56 -12.95 2.17
C GLN A 88 -14.70 -14.17 1.76
N PRO A 89 -13.41 -13.97 1.37
CA PRO A 89 -12.56 -15.06 0.91
C PRO A 89 -12.31 -16.09 2.01
N GLU A 90 -12.21 -17.35 1.61
CA GLU A 90 -11.76 -18.44 2.49
C GLU A 90 -10.36 -18.12 3.05
N GLY A 91 -10.20 -18.20 4.38
CA GLY A 91 -8.97 -17.79 5.08
C GLY A 91 -8.91 -16.31 5.48
N GLY A 92 -9.98 -15.54 5.24
CA GLY A 92 -10.16 -14.19 5.77
C GLY A 92 -9.14 -13.17 5.24
N PHE A 93 -8.74 -12.23 6.10
CA PHE A 93 -7.87 -11.12 5.69
C PHE A 93 -6.49 -11.58 5.19
N LEU A 94 -5.99 -12.71 5.69
CA LEU A 94 -4.69 -13.25 5.28
C LEU A 94 -4.66 -13.60 3.78
N THR A 95 -5.79 -14.04 3.22
CA THR A 95 -5.92 -14.32 1.79
C THR A 95 -5.81 -13.04 0.96
N VAL A 96 -6.41 -11.95 1.41
CA VAL A 96 -6.27 -10.62 0.79
C VAL A 96 -4.80 -10.15 0.82
N MET A 97 -4.13 -10.30 1.97
CA MET A 97 -2.72 -9.94 2.12
C MET A 97 -1.81 -10.75 1.20
N LYS A 98 -2.00 -12.07 1.15
CA LYS A 98 -1.25 -12.97 0.27
C LYS A 98 -1.46 -12.61 -1.20
N ALA A 99 -2.69 -12.28 -1.60
CA ALA A 99 -2.99 -11.87 -2.96
C ALA A 99 -2.35 -10.54 -3.37
N ALA A 100 -2.11 -9.65 -2.41
CA ALA A 100 -1.50 -8.34 -2.68
C ALA A 100 0.03 -8.32 -2.59
N ILE A 101 0.68 -9.27 -1.93
CA ILE A 101 2.11 -9.17 -1.59
C ILE A 101 3.01 -9.09 -2.83
N ILE A 102 2.77 -9.92 -3.85
CA ILE A 102 3.56 -9.96 -5.08
C ILE A 102 3.27 -8.70 -5.93
N PRO A 103 2.01 -8.35 -6.25
CA PRO A 103 1.71 -7.13 -7.00
C PRO A 103 2.26 -5.86 -6.33
N ALA A 104 2.11 -5.73 -5.00
CA ALA A 104 2.62 -4.59 -4.26
C ALA A 104 4.15 -4.52 -4.29
N SER A 105 4.84 -5.66 -4.16
CA SER A 105 6.29 -5.73 -4.27
C SER A 105 6.78 -5.34 -5.66
N LEU A 106 6.11 -5.83 -6.70
CA LEU A 106 6.40 -5.47 -8.10
C LEU A 106 6.16 -3.97 -8.36
N PHE A 107 5.11 -3.39 -7.78
CA PHE A 107 4.83 -1.95 -7.87
C PHE A 107 5.97 -1.13 -7.25
N TYR A 108 6.38 -1.42 -6.02
CA TYR A 108 7.47 -0.67 -5.38
C TYR A 108 8.82 -0.92 -6.03
N LEU A 109 9.09 -2.15 -6.47
CA LEU A 109 10.27 -2.47 -7.28
C LEU A 109 10.33 -1.60 -8.53
N SER A 110 9.19 -1.43 -9.20
CA SER A 110 9.10 -0.57 -10.39
C SER A 110 9.48 0.87 -10.10
N ILE A 111 8.95 1.47 -9.03
CA ILE A 111 9.28 2.86 -8.67
C ILE A 111 10.75 2.97 -8.27
N LEU A 112 11.28 2.02 -7.48
CA LEU A 112 12.69 1.99 -7.11
C LEU A 112 13.60 1.97 -8.33
N VAL A 113 13.29 1.12 -9.33
CA VAL A 113 14.06 1.03 -10.57
C VAL A 113 13.93 2.32 -11.39
N ILE A 114 12.72 2.86 -11.59
CA ILE A 114 12.53 4.10 -12.34
C ILE A 114 13.32 5.24 -11.70
N VAL A 115 13.22 5.39 -10.38
CA VAL A 115 13.91 6.43 -9.61
C VAL A 115 15.42 6.24 -9.66
N TYR A 116 15.91 5.01 -9.52
CA TYR A 116 17.33 4.70 -9.64
C TYR A 116 17.87 5.08 -11.02
N LEU A 117 17.21 4.64 -12.10
CA LEU A 117 17.62 4.95 -13.47
C LEU A 117 17.50 6.45 -13.79
N TYR A 118 16.45 7.11 -13.31
CA TYR A 118 16.26 8.55 -13.46
C TYR A 118 17.35 9.34 -12.72
N SER A 119 17.73 8.91 -11.52
CA SER A 119 18.79 9.55 -10.73
C SER A 119 20.15 9.49 -11.42
N ARG A 120 20.46 8.37 -12.10
CA ARG A 120 21.69 8.22 -12.89
C ARG A 120 21.71 9.14 -14.11
N ARG A 121 20.55 9.33 -14.75
CA ARG A 121 20.40 10.28 -15.85
C ARG A 121 20.59 11.73 -15.41
N LEU A 122 20.09 12.07 -14.23
CA LEU A 122 20.22 13.42 -13.65
C LEU A 122 21.64 13.72 -13.14
N GLY A 123 22.44 12.68 -12.87
CA GLY A 123 23.70 12.83 -12.14
C GLY A 123 23.47 13.17 -10.66
N ALA A 124 22.39 12.63 -10.07
CA ALA A 124 22.05 12.88 -8.66
C ALA A 124 23.11 12.28 -7.72
N GLU A 125 23.42 13.03 -6.66
CA GLU A 125 24.42 12.65 -5.66
C GLU A 125 23.82 11.70 -4.61
N ALA A 126 24.70 10.98 -3.92
CA ALA A 126 24.32 10.24 -2.71
C ALA A 126 24.19 11.22 -1.53
N LEU A 127 23.62 10.77 -0.40
CA LEU A 127 23.63 11.60 0.80
C LEU A 127 25.06 11.76 1.33
N ASP A 128 25.41 12.97 1.73
CA ASP A 128 26.70 13.25 2.36
C ASP A 128 26.84 12.55 3.70
N THR A 129 28.08 12.28 4.12
CA THR A 129 28.40 11.61 5.39
C THR A 129 27.76 12.33 6.59
N GLU A 130 27.66 13.66 6.57
CA GLU A 130 27.00 14.44 7.62
C GLU A 130 25.48 14.30 7.61
N GLN A 131 24.85 14.26 6.44
CA GLN A 131 23.40 14.01 6.31
C GLN A 131 23.04 12.58 6.75
N LEU A 132 23.92 11.61 6.47
CA LEU A 132 23.80 10.23 6.96
C LEU A 132 23.95 10.15 8.49
N LYS A 133 24.84 10.95 9.09
CA LYS A 133 24.99 11.01 10.56
C LYS A 133 23.78 11.62 11.26
N GLN A 134 23.06 12.54 10.62
CA GLN A 134 21.83 13.12 11.17
C GLN A 134 20.66 12.12 11.21
N HIS A 135 20.67 11.11 10.34
CA HIS A 135 19.63 10.08 10.22
C HIS A 135 20.11 8.72 10.75
N GLN A 136 20.71 8.71 11.93
CA GLN A 136 21.09 7.46 12.58
C GLN A 136 19.85 6.78 13.15
N LEU A 137 19.60 5.55 12.71
CA LEU A 137 18.55 4.72 13.27
C LEU A 137 18.84 4.49 14.76
N SER A 138 18.06 5.10 15.64
CA SER A 138 18.10 4.79 17.07
C SER A 138 17.76 3.32 17.26
N ALA A 139 18.66 2.57 17.93
CA ALA A 139 18.44 1.15 18.20
C ALA A 139 17.11 0.91 18.92
N PHE A 140 16.74 1.84 19.80
CA PHE A 140 15.46 1.80 20.50
C PHE A 140 14.27 1.93 19.53
N GLU A 141 14.24 2.98 18.72
CA GLU A 141 13.11 3.24 17.80
C GLU A 141 12.95 2.14 16.76
N GLY A 142 14.06 1.65 16.21
CA GLY A 142 14.06 0.49 15.33
C GLY A 142 13.49 -0.76 16.01
N THR A 143 13.92 -1.05 17.25
CA THR A 143 13.41 -2.20 18.01
C THR A 143 11.92 -2.07 18.27
N VAL A 144 11.42 -0.90 18.67
CA VAL A 144 9.98 -0.68 18.90
C VAL A 144 9.19 -0.89 17.61
N PHE A 145 9.62 -0.29 16.50
CA PHE A 145 8.93 -0.40 15.22
C PHE A 145 8.87 -1.85 14.72
N PHE A 146 10.03 -2.53 14.65
CA PHE A 146 10.08 -3.91 14.14
C PHE A 146 9.37 -4.89 15.07
N THR A 147 9.42 -4.70 16.39
CA THR A 147 8.68 -5.54 17.34
C THR A 147 7.18 -5.36 17.16
N ALA A 148 6.70 -4.12 17.08
CA ALA A 148 5.28 -3.83 16.85
C ALA A 148 4.79 -4.39 15.50
N LEU A 149 5.58 -4.24 14.44
CA LEU A 149 5.28 -4.81 13.12
C LEU A 149 5.28 -6.35 13.15
N THR A 150 6.21 -6.96 13.88
CA THR A 150 6.28 -8.43 14.03
C THR A 150 5.07 -8.95 14.78
N VAL A 151 4.65 -8.27 15.85
CA VAL A 151 3.42 -8.62 16.59
C VAL A 151 2.19 -8.46 15.71
N LEU A 152 2.09 -7.37 14.94
CA LEU A 152 1.00 -7.16 13.99
C LEU A 152 0.89 -8.31 12.98
N ILE A 153 1.99 -8.64 12.31
CA ILE A 153 2.03 -9.69 11.29
C ILE A 153 1.82 -11.07 11.91
N GLY A 154 2.45 -11.34 13.06
CA GLY A 154 2.31 -12.61 13.77
C GLY A 154 0.86 -12.89 14.16
N LEU A 155 0.15 -11.91 14.71
CA LEU A 155 -1.26 -12.05 15.07
C LEU A 155 -2.16 -12.28 13.85
N LEU A 156 -1.87 -11.61 12.72
CA LEU A 156 -2.59 -11.85 11.46
C LEU A 156 -2.36 -13.26 10.92
N ILE A 157 -1.13 -13.78 11.00
CA ILE A 157 -0.81 -15.15 10.59
C ILE A 157 -1.51 -16.18 11.49
N LEU A 158 -1.64 -15.87 12.79
CA LEU A 158 -2.37 -16.68 13.76
C LEU A 158 -3.90 -16.59 13.60
N GLY A 159 -4.41 -15.85 12.62
CA GLY A 159 -5.84 -15.74 12.32
C GLY A 159 -6.61 -14.71 13.16
N SER A 160 -5.92 -13.88 13.96
CA SER A 160 -6.57 -12.78 14.68
C SER A 160 -7.11 -11.74 13.71
N SER A 161 -8.20 -11.06 14.08
CA SER A 161 -8.75 -9.99 13.26
C SER A 161 -7.73 -8.84 13.08
N PRO A 162 -7.79 -8.07 11.98
CA PRO A 162 -6.91 -6.92 11.76
C PRO A 162 -6.96 -5.92 12.92
N PHE A 163 -8.14 -5.69 13.49
CA PHE A 163 -8.34 -4.78 14.61
C PHE A 163 -7.62 -5.26 15.88
N LYS A 164 -7.71 -6.55 16.22
CA LYS A 164 -6.99 -7.14 17.36
C LYS A 164 -5.47 -7.10 17.13
N SER A 165 -5.03 -7.37 15.91
CA SER A 165 -3.61 -7.37 15.54
C SER A 165 -2.96 -5.99 15.65
N VAL A 166 -3.66 -4.94 15.18
CA VAL A 166 -3.26 -3.54 15.35
C VAL A 166 -3.24 -3.15 16.84
N THR A 167 -4.20 -3.62 17.62
CA THR A 167 -4.22 -3.39 19.07
C THR A 167 -2.99 -3.97 19.76
N GLY A 168 -2.62 -5.21 19.44
CA GLY A 168 -1.41 -5.84 19.98
C GLY A 168 -0.14 -5.04 19.65
N ALA A 169 -0.02 -4.59 18.39
CA ALA A 169 1.09 -3.74 17.97
C ALA A 169 1.11 -2.39 18.69
N LEU A 170 -0.05 -1.76 18.88
CA LEU A 170 -0.16 -0.49 19.60
C LEU A 170 0.17 -0.65 21.08
N ALA A 171 -0.21 -1.76 21.72
CA ALA A 171 0.19 -2.07 23.09
C ALA A 171 1.72 -2.16 23.22
N VAL A 172 2.40 -2.84 22.28
CA VAL A 172 3.88 -2.90 22.24
C VAL A 172 4.50 -1.50 22.12
N ILE A 173 3.96 -0.65 21.23
CA ILE A 173 4.41 0.73 21.07
C ILE A 173 4.22 1.51 22.37
N LEU A 174 3.07 1.35 23.03
CA LEU A 174 2.74 2.05 24.24
C LEU A 174 3.64 1.65 25.41
N VAL A 175 3.82 0.34 25.63
CA VAL A 175 4.75 -0.20 26.63
C VAL A 175 6.14 0.35 26.39
N SER A 176 6.60 0.32 25.14
CA SER A 176 7.92 0.81 24.78
C SER A 176 8.03 2.33 24.97
N ALA A 177 7.01 3.12 24.62
CA ALA A 177 7.02 4.57 24.74
C ALA A 177 7.28 5.05 26.18
N THR A 178 6.89 4.27 27.20
CA THR A 178 7.19 4.59 28.61
C THR A 178 8.68 4.60 28.93
N LEU A 179 9.48 3.85 28.17
CA LEU A 179 10.93 3.76 28.29
C LEU A 179 11.65 4.91 27.55
N ARG A 180 10.93 5.70 26.74
CA ARG A 180 11.50 6.80 25.94
C ARG A 180 11.75 8.02 26.83
N LYS A 181 13.04 8.40 26.91
CA LYS A 181 13.52 9.54 27.72
C LYS A 181 13.09 10.90 27.15
N GLU A 182 12.80 10.98 25.84
CA GLU A 182 12.53 12.24 25.12
C GLU A 182 11.10 12.79 25.27
N LEU A 183 10.17 12.03 25.84
CA LEU A 183 8.83 12.56 26.16
C LEU A 183 8.97 13.55 27.33
N SER A 184 8.54 14.80 27.12
CA SER A 184 8.52 15.91 28.08
C SER A 184 7.70 15.65 29.36
N VAL A 185 6.99 14.53 29.40
CA VAL A 185 6.18 14.07 30.52
C VAL A 185 7.06 13.45 31.61
N SER A 186 6.75 13.74 32.88
CA SER A 186 7.47 13.20 34.03
C SER A 186 7.46 11.67 34.07
N VAL A 187 8.56 11.06 34.54
CA VAL A 187 8.70 9.59 34.63
C VAL A 187 7.59 8.97 35.49
N SER A 188 7.18 9.65 36.56
CA SER A 188 6.09 9.20 37.44
C SER A 188 4.75 9.14 36.70
N ALA A 189 4.44 10.14 35.87
CA ALA A 189 3.21 10.16 35.08
C ALA A 189 3.20 9.09 33.96
N LYS A 190 4.37 8.75 33.40
CA LYS A 190 4.52 7.62 32.47
C LYS A 190 4.26 6.28 33.15
N ARG A 191 4.82 6.07 34.34
CA ARG A 191 4.58 4.85 35.13
C ARG A 191 3.12 4.73 35.57
N LEU A 192 2.47 5.84 35.94
CA LEU A 192 1.07 5.82 36.34
C LEU A 192 0.13 5.49 35.17
N ALA A 193 0.41 5.99 33.96
CA ALA A 193 -0.29 5.60 32.74
C ALA A 193 -0.11 4.10 32.40
N PHE A 194 1.09 3.57 32.62
CA PHE A 194 1.36 2.14 32.43
C PHE A 194 0.58 1.30 33.43
N VAL A 195 0.63 1.65 34.71
CA VAL A 195 -0.09 0.93 35.76
C VAL A 195 -1.60 0.98 35.52
N SER A 196 -2.16 2.12 35.09
CA SER A 196 -3.58 2.20 34.78
C SER A 196 -3.99 1.30 33.61
N PHE A 197 -3.14 1.16 32.58
CA PHE A 197 -3.36 0.18 31.49
C PHE A 197 -3.57 -1.24 32.03
N PHE A 198 -2.60 -1.71 32.82
CA PHE A 198 -2.55 -3.09 33.28
C PHE A 198 -3.63 -3.35 34.33
N ILE A 199 -3.96 -2.37 35.17
CA ILE A 199 -5.09 -2.47 36.10
C ILE A 199 -6.39 -2.68 35.32
N VAL A 200 -6.68 -1.86 34.32
CA VAL A 200 -7.92 -1.98 33.53
C VAL A 200 -7.95 -3.29 32.76
N LEU A 201 -6.81 -3.70 32.19
CA LEU A 201 -6.68 -4.99 31.49
C LEU A 201 -6.96 -6.17 32.43
N VAL A 202 -6.33 -6.20 33.62
CA VAL A 202 -6.52 -7.28 34.60
C VAL A 202 -7.94 -7.28 35.15
N LEU A 203 -8.51 -6.12 35.46
CA LEU A 203 -9.89 -6.02 35.93
C LEU A 203 -10.87 -6.55 34.88
N HIS A 204 -10.68 -6.22 33.60
CA HIS A 204 -11.49 -6.75 32.51
C HIS A 204 -11.29 -8.27 32.31
N GLN A 205 -10.08 -8.78 32.54
CA GLN A 205 -9.84 -10.23 32.52
C GLN A 205 -10.59 -10.98 33.63
N LEU A 206 -10.72 -10.35 34.81
CA LEU A 206 -11.47 -10.92 35.93
C LEU A 206 -12.98 -10.92 35.72
N THR A 207 -13.52 -10.16 34.75
CA THR A 207 -14.95 -10.14 34.43
C THR A 207 -15.37 -11.20 33.40
N ILE A 208 -14.42 -11.95 32.81
CA ILE A 208 -14.72 -13.00 31.83
C ILE A 208 -15.67 -14.10 32.37
N PRO A 209 -15.51 -14.61 33.61
CA PRO A 209 -16.45 -15.59 34.17
C PRO A 209 -17.89 -15.06 34.30
N LEU A 210 -18.05 -13.73 34.41
CA LEU A 210 -19.35 -13.07 34.48
C LEU A 210 -19.99 -12.92 33.08
N GLY A 211 -19.20 -12.99 32.00
CA GLY A 211 -19.68 -12.88 30.63
C GLY A 211 -20.62 -14.03 30.23
N GLU A 212 -20.33 -15.25 30.68
CA GLU A 212 -21.13 -16.44 30.37
C GLU A 212 -22.55 -16.38 30.98
N SER A 213 -22.70 -15.68 32.11
CA SER A 213 -23.95 -15.51 32.85
C SER A 213 -24.65 -14.17 32.56
N SER A 214 -24.09 -13.34 31.68
CA SER A 214 -24.59 -11.99 31.39
C SER A 214 -25.60 -11.93 30.22
N PRO A 215 -26.52 -10.93 30.23
CA PRO A 215 -27.41 -10.64 29.09
C PRO A 215 -26.64 -10.46 27.77
N GLY A 216 -27.23 -10.88 26.65
CA GLY A 216 -26.55 -10.89 25.33
C GLY A 216 -25.95 -9.54 24.88
N TRP A 217 -26.49 -8.41 25.34
CA TRP A 217 -25.98 -7.07 25.03
C TRP A 217 -24.69 -6.70 25.79
N LEU A 218 -24.40 -7.36 26.92
CA LEU A 218 -23.19 -7.17 27.72
C LEU A 218 -22.03 -8.08 27.29
N LYS A 219 -22.33 -9.20 26.62
CA LYS A 219 -21.33 -10.16 26.14
C LYS A 219 -20.21 -9.56 25.27
N PRO A 220 -20.45 -8.56 24.40
CA PRO A 220 -19.36 -7.91 23.65
C PRO A 220 -18.37 -7.14 24.55
N PHE A 221 -18.76 -6.79 25.78
CA PHE A 221 -17.98 -6.01 26.75
C PHE A 221 -17.44 -6.85 27.92
N LEU A 222 -17.74 -8.14 27.96
CA LEU A 222 -17.30 -9.09 28.97
C LEU A 222 -16.54 -10.17 28.20
N GLY A 223 -15.20 -10.19 28.34
CA GLY A 223 -14.29 -10.87 27.40
C GLY A 223 -14.61 -12.32 27.03
N SER A 224 -14.01 -12.80 25.95
CA SER A 224 -14.23 -14.14 25.39
C SER A 224 -13.66 -15.25 26.28
N SER A 225 -14.41 -16.34 26.46
CA SER A 225 -13.99 -17.51 27.26
C SER A 225 -12.67 -18.11 26.77
N TRP A 226 -11.85 -18.52 27.73
CA TRP A 226 -10.50 -19.07 27.53
C TRP A 226 -10.48 -20.53 27.07
N ILE A 227 -11.66 -21.14 27.04
CA ILE A 227 -11.88 -22.58 26.95
C ILE A 227 -12.55 -22.88 25.61
N HIS A 228 -12.03 -23.88 24.89
CA HIS A 228 -12.68 -24.32 23.66
C HIS A 228 -14.07 -24.90 23.97
N PRO A 229 -15.14 -24.52 23.24
CA PRO A 229 -16.50 -24.99 23.51
C PRO A 229 -16.67 -26.51 23.46
N GLU A 230 -15.81 -27.21 22.72
CA GLU A 230 -15.91 -28.66 22.49
C GLU A 230 -14.88 -29.49 23.27
N SER A 231 -13.65 -29.00 23.46
CA SER A 231 -12.58 -29.79 24.12
C SER A 231 -12.42 -29.53 25.61
N GLN A 232 -13.07 -28.49 26.16
CA GLN A 232 -12.87 -28.01 27.53
C GLN A 232 -11.40 -27.77 27.95
N GLU A 233 -10.50 -27.61 26.99
CA GLU A 233 -9.09 -27.31 27.24
C GLU A 233 -8.80 -25.82 27.02
N VAL A 234 -7.81 -25.30 27.75
CA VAL A 234 -7.31 -23.94 27.59
C VAL A 234 -6.48 -23.88 26.31
N ASN A 235 -6.96 -23.13 25.32
CA ASN A 235 -6.22 -22.91 24.08
C ASN A 235 -5.41 -21.62 24.20
N LEU A 236 -4.09 -21.71 23.96
CA LEU A 236 -3.18 -20.56 24.00
C LEU A 236 -3.60 -19.44 23.04
N LEU A 237 -4.19 -19.77 21.89
CA LEU A 237 -4.68 -18.78 20.94
C LEU A 237 -5.89 -18.01 21.48
N LEU A 238 -6.84 -18.71 22.10
CA LEU A 238 -8.00 -18.08 22.76
C LEU A 238 -7.58 -17.21 23.95
N LEU A 239 -6.56 -17.64 24.68
CA LEU A 239 -5.94 -16.86 25.76
C LEU A 239 -5.32 -15.55 25.22
N ILE A 240 -4.56 -15.64 24.13
CA ILE A 240 -4.00 -14.46 23.45
C ILE A 240 -5.11 -13.55 22.94
N GLU A 241 -6.15 -14.10 22.30
CA GLU A 241 -7.29 -13.33 21.80
C GLU A 241 -8.04 -12.59 22.91
N SER A 242 -8.25 -13.24 24.06
CA SER A 242 -8.85 -12.65 25.24
C SER A 242 -8.01 -11.49 25.79
N ILE A 243 -6.69 -11.68 25.87
CA ILE A 243 -5.75 -10.64 26.30
C ILE A 243 -5.78 -9.45 25.35
N LEU A 244 -5.81 -9.69 24.03
CA LEU A 244 -5.94 -8.64 23.03
C LEU A 244 -7.27 -7.90 23.12
N GLY A 245 -8.38 -8.61 23.34
CA GLY A 245 -9.68 -7.99 23.58
C GLY A 245 -9.67 -7.09 24.82
N SER A 246 -9.08 -7.57 25.92
CA SER A 246 -8.92 -6.80 27.16
C SER A 246 -7.95 -5.64 27.02
N ALA A 247 -6.95 -5.74 26.14
CA ALA A 247 -6.05 -4.64 25.81
C ALA A 247 -6.78 -3.49 25.11
N ILE A 248 -7.83 -3.76 24.31
CA ILE A 248 -8.69 -2.71 23.73
C ILE A 248 -9.33 -1.89 24.86
N VAL A 249 -9.92 -2.56 25.86
CA VAL A 249 -10.51 -1.92 27.03
C VAL A 249 -9.45 -1.19 27.86
N GLY A 250 -8.27 -1.78 28.02
CA GLY A 250 -7.11 -1.15 28.65
C GLY A 250 -6.71 0.16 27.96
N MET A 251 -6.72 0.21 26.62
CA MET A 251 -6.43 1.43 25.86
C MET A 251 -7.49 2.51 26.08
N PHE A 252 -8.78 2.14 26.16
CA PHE A 252 -9.84 3.08 26.55
C PHE A 252 -9.61 3.63 27.96
N GLY A 253 -9.21 2.77 28.92
CA GLY A 253 -8.85 3.19 30.26
C GLY A 253 -7.67 4.17 30.28
N LEU A 254 -6.66 3.93 29.44
CA LEU A 254 -5.51 4.82 29.29
C LEU A 254 -5.85 6.17 28.69
N LEU A 255 -6.78 6.15 27.73
CA LEU A 255 -7.30 7.34 27.09
C LEU A 255 -8.06 8.21 28.11
N ILE A 256 -8.91 7.60 28.94
CA ILE A 256 -9.57 8.28 30.06
C ILE A 256 -8.53 8.81 31.05
N PHE A 257 -7.54 8.00 31.44
CA PHE A 257 -6.45 8.43 32.31
C PHE A 257 -5.70 9.63 31.73
N GLY A 258 -5.37 9.60 30.45
CA GLY A 258 -4.66 10.68 29.76
C GLY A 258 -5.47 11.98 29.69
N LEU A 259 -6.80 11.89 29.59
CA LEU A 259 -7.70 13.05 29.64
C LEU A 259 -7.81 13.67 31.04
N VAL A 260 -7.78 12.84 32.08
CA VAL A 260 -7.92 13.27 33.48
C VAL A 260 -6.58 13.75 34.06
N HIS A 261 -5.48 13.09 33.72
CA HIS A 261 -4.18 13.37 34.31
C HIS A 261 -3.58 14.70 33.78
N PRO A 262 -3.27 15.68 34.65
CA PRO A 262 -2.87 17.03 34.23
C PRO A 262 -1.67 17.06 33.28
N ALA A 263 -0.70 16.16 33.47
CA ALA A 263 0.51 16.10 32.63
C ALA A 263 0.26 15.56 31.21
N TRP A 264 -0.78 14.73 31.00
CA TRP A 264 -1.08 14.10 29.71
C TRP A 264 -2.19 14.82 28.94
N ARG A 265 -3.06 15.53 29.66
CA ARG A 265 -4.21 16.26 29.11
C ARG A 265 -3.89 17.17 27.92
N PRO A 266 -2.81 18.00 27.90
CA PRO A 266 -2.54 18.88 26.76
C PRO A 266 -2.09 18.13 25.50
N GLU A 267 -1.25 17.11 25.64
CA GLU A 267 -0.83 16.27 24.50
C GLU A 267 -2.02 15.47 23.96
N MET A 268 -2.86 14.94 24.85
CA MET A 268 -4.05 14.17 24.49
C MET A 268 -5.09 15.04 23.78
N SER A 269 -5.34 16.27 24.25
CA SER A 269 -6.28 17.19 23.59
C SER A 269 -5.79 17.61 22.21
N LEU A 270 -4.48 17.84 22.05
CA LEU A 270 -3.87 18.12 20.75
C LEU A 270 -4.01 16.92 19.80
N ALA A 271 -3.72 15.71 20.28
CA ALA A 271 -3.87 14.47 19.53
C ALA A 271 -5.32 14.26 19.07
N PHE A 272 -6.29 14.42 19.98
CA PHE A 272 -7.71 14.34 19.64
C PHE A 272 -8.14 15.39 18.62
N THR A 273 -7.69 16.63 18.79
CA THR A 273 -8.03 17.71 17.86
C THR A 273 -7.48 17.40 16.46
N LYS A 274 -6.23 16.92 16.37
CA LYS A 274 -5.64 16.50 15.09
C LYS A 274 -6.37 15.30 14.48
N SER A 275 -6.66 14.26 15.28
CA SER A 275 -7.38 13.07 14.82
C SER A 275 -8.80 13.39 14.35
N ALA A 276 -9.53 14.24 15.09
CA ALA A 276 -10.86 14.69 14.70
C ALA A 276 -10.82 15.46 13.37
N LYS A 277 -9.93 16.46 13.25
CA LYS A 277 -9.78 17.24 12.00
C LYS A 277 -9.43 16.34 10.81
N ASN A 278 -8.54 15.37 11.00
CA ASN A 278 -8.15 14.42 9.94
C ASN A 278 -9.26 13.40 9.62
N GLY A 279 -10.11 13.07 10.60
CA GLY A 279 -11.20 12.10 10.45
C GLY A 279 -12.48 12.66 9.83
N VAL A 280 -12.75 13.97 9.97
CA VAL A 280 -13.98 14.61 9.46
C VAL A 280 -14.20 14.33 7.97
N SER A 281 -13.15 14.49 7.15
CA SER A 281 -13.26 14.23 5.70
C SER A 281 -13.55 12.76 5.37
N LEU A 282 -12.99 11.83 6.14
CA LEU A 282 -13.21 10.39 5.96
C LEU A 282 -14.62 9.97 6.37
N VAL A 283 -15.13 10.50 7.48
CA VAL A 283 -16.49 10.21 7.98
C VAL A 283 -17.53 10.80 7.04
N ALA A 284 -17.37 12.08 6.65
CA ALA A 284 -18.30 12.74 5.73
C ALA A 284 -18.36 12.01 4.37
N ALA A 285 -17.21 11.65 3.80
CA ALA A 285 -17.17 10.93 2.53
C ALA A 285 -17.77 9.52 2.65
N SER A 286 -17.50 8.78 3.74
CA SER A 286 -18.09 7.46 3.99
C SER A 286 -19.62 7.52 4.12
N ALA A 287 -20.15 8.55 4.80
CA ALA A 287 -21.59 8.76 4.94
C ALA A 287 -22.26 9.02 3.58
N CYS A 288 -21.66 9.88 2.74
CA CYS A 288 -22.15 10.12 1.39
C CYS A 288 -22.14 8.84 0.54
N VAL A 289 -21.09 8.02 0.62
CA VAL A 289 -21.04 6.73 -0.08
C VAL A 289 -22.12 5.79 0.37
N GLY A 290 -22.38 5.67 1.67
CA GLY A 290 -23.45 4.83 2.18
C GLY A 290 -24.81 5.20 1.58
N ILE A 291 -25.09 6.51 1.46
CA ILE A 291 -26.30 7.03 0.80
C ILE A 291 -26.30 6.65 -0.69
N VAL A 292 -25.19 6.87 -1.40
CA VAL A 292 -25.08 6.52 -2.83
C VAL A 292 -25.27 5.03 -3.06
N ILE A 293 -24.64 4.17 -2.26
CA ILE A 293 -24.81 2.72 -2.32
C ILE A 293 -26.26 2.33 -2.07
N GLY A 294 -26.90 2.91 -1.05
CA GLY A 294 -28.31 2.69 -0.77
C GLY A 294 -29.22 3.05 -1.94
N ILE A 295 -29.00 4.21 -2.58
CA ILE A 295 -29.74 4.62 -3.77
C ILE A 295 -29.47 3.67 -4.94
N VAL A 296 -28.21 3.36 -5.22
CA VAL A 296 -27.78 2.49 -6.32
C VAL A 296 -28.38 1.08 -6.20
N GLN A 297 -28.39 0.52 -4.98
CA GLN A 297 -28.96 -0.79 -4.71
C GLN A 297 -30.50 -0.79 -4.79
N GLN A 298 -31.17 0.26 -4.31
CA GLN A 298 -32.63 0.36 -4.37
C GLN A 298 -33.16 0.65 -5.78
N THR A 299 -32.40 1.39 -6.60
CA THR A 299 -32.83 1.82 -7.94
C THR A 299 -32.53 0.79 -9.03
N GLY A 300 -31.69 -0.22 -8.77
CA GLY A 300 -31.25 -1.17 -9.80
C GLY A 300 -30.27 -0.59 -10.83
N ILE A 301 -29.78 0.65 -10.63
CA ILE A 301 -28.83 1.28 -11.55
C ILE A 301 -27.56 0.45 -11.71
N ALA A 302 -27.07 -0.21 -10.65
CA ALA A 302 -25.88 -1.07 -10.74
C ALA A 302 -26.07 -2.23 -11.72
N THR A 303 -27.25 -2.88 -11.68
CA THR A 303 -27.58 -4.01 -12.56
C THR A 303 -27.79 -3.54 -13.99
N ASP A 304 -28.49 -2.42 -14.20
CA ASP A 304 -28.75 -1.87 -15.53
C ASP A 304 -27.47 -1.37 -16.20
N PHE A 305 -26.61 -0.69 -15.43
CA PHE A 305 -25.30 -0.24 -15.90
C PHE A 305 -24.38 -1.41 -16.24
N SER A 306 -24.37 -2.45 -15.40
CA SER A 306 -23.61 -3.68 -15.68
C SER A 306 -24.11 -4.37 -16.96
N ALA A 307 -25.43 -4.46 -17.16
CA ALA A 307 -26.01 -5.03 -18.37
C ALA A 307 -25.69 -4.22 -19.63
N ALA A 308 -25.78 -2.88 -19.55
CA ALA A 308 -25.42 -1.98 -20.63
C ALA A 308 -23.95 -2.11 -21.03
N ILE A 309 -23.04 -2.10 -20.05
CA ILE A 309 -21.62 -2.32 -20.33
C ILE A 309 -21.39 -3.71 -20.89
N LYS A 310 -22.00 -4.75 -20.32
CA LYS A 310 -21.84 -6.13 -20.79
C LYS A 310 -22.15 -6.27 -22.28
N SER A 311 -23.20 -5.59 -22.78
CA SER A 311 -23.52 -5.58 -24.22
C SER A 311 -22.43 -4.98 -25.12
N VAL A 312 -21.67 -4.01 -24.59
CA VAL A 312 -20.56 -3.32 -25.29
C VAL A 312 -19.24 -4.08 -25.13
N VAL A 313 -19.12 -4.89 -24.08
CA VAL A 313 -17.85 -5.42 -23.58
C VAL A 313 -17.73 -6.95 -23.67
N ALA A 314 -18.83 -7.67 -23.91
CA ALA A 314 -18.89 -9.14 -23.94
C ALA A 314 -17.96 -9.81 -24.96
N THR A 315 -17.41 -9.07 -25.92
CA THR A 315 -16.49 -9.62 -26.93
C THR A 315 -15.02 -9.61 -26.50
N ASN A 316 -14.60 -8.80 -25.52
CA ASN A 316 -13.19 -8.72 -25.14
C ASN A 316 -12.97 -8.26 -23.70
N LEU A 317 -12.45 -9.17 -22.86
CA LEU A 317 -12.08 -8.90 -21.46
C LEU A 317 -11.11 -7.70 -21.33
N PHE A 318 -10.23 -7.47 -22.30
CA PHE A 318 -9.30 -6.33 -22.24
C PHE A 318 -10.03 -5.00 -22.36
N LEU A 319 -11.00 -4.90 -23.28
CA LEU A 319 -11.84 -3.71 -23.41
C LEU A 319 -12.71 -3.51 -22.16
N ALA A 320 -13.16 -4.60 -21.53
CA ALA A 320 -13.85 -4.57 -20.24
C ALA A 320 -13.04 -3.86 -19.17
N LEU A 321 -11.82 -4.37 -18.95
CA LEU A 321 -10.92 -3.87 -17.93
C LEU A 321 -10.52 -2.43 -18.20
N LEU A 322 -10.36 -2.06 -19.47
CA LEU A 322 -10.04 -0.68 -19.87
C LEU A 322 -11.20 0.28 -19.61
N GLY A 323 -12.45 -0.13 -19.88
CA GLY A 323 -13.65 0.63 -19.51
C GLY A 323 -13.78 0.79 -17.99
N ILE A 324 -13.65 -0.31 -17.25
CA ILE A 324 -13.72 -0.32 -15.78
C ILE A 324 -12.60 0.53 -15.17
N MET A 325 -11.39 0.50 -15.74
CA MET A 325 -10.28 1.37 -15.34
C MET A 325 -10.69 2.84 -15.48
N PHE A 326 -11.20 3.26 -16.64
CA PHE A 326 -11.59 4.66 -16.83
C PHE A 326 -12.72 5.08 -15.90
N CYS A 327 -13.75 4.24 -15.73
CA CYS A 327 -14.81 4.49 -14.76
C CYS A 327 -14.24 4.63 -13.34
N SER A 328 -13.35 3.71 -12.93
CA SER A 328 -12.72 3.74 -11.59
C SER A 328 -11.86 4.98 -11.38
N LEU A 329 -11.13 5.41 -12.42
CA LEU A 329 -10.33 6.63 -12.36
C LEU A 329 -11.20 7.88 -12.26
N ILE A 330 -12.26 7.99 -13.07
CA ILE A 330 -13.16 9.15 -13.10
C ILE A 330 -13.96 9.25 -11.79
N LEU A 331 -14.61 8.16 -11.38
CA LEU A 331 -15.43 8.15 -10.16
C LEU A 331 -14.55 8.23 -8.90
N GLY A 332 -13.28 7.84 -8.98
CA GLY A 332 -12.31 7.98 -7.90
C GLY A 332 -11.69 9.38 -7.76
N MET A 333 -12.00 10.33 -8.64
CA MET A 333 -11.44 11.68 -8.56
C MET A 333 -11.98 12.45 -7.36
N GLY A 334 -11.08 12.89 -6.47
CA GLY A 334 -11.42 13.84 -5.41
C GLY A 334 -12.07 13.23 -4.18
N VAL A 335 -12.21 11.91 -4.11
CA VAL A 335 -12.77 11.19 -2.96
C VAL A 335 -11.70 10.30 -2.30
N PRO A 336 -11.83 9.99 -0.98
CA PRO A 336 -10.92 9.06 -0.32
C PRO A 336 -10.92 7.66 -0.97
N SER A 337 -9.79 6.95 -0.96
CA SER A 337 -9.63 5.66 -1.66
C SER A 337 -10.60 4.57 -1.17
N VAL A 338 -10.96 4.57 0.11
CA VAL A 338 -11.94 3.63 0.71
C VAL A 338 -13.32 3.83 0.10
N VAL A 339 -13.71 5.10 -0.03
CA VAL A 339 -14.98 5.54 -0.61
C VAL A 339 -15.04 5.19 -2.09
N CYS A 340 -13.96 5.46 -2.82
CA CYS A 340 -13.85 5.08 -4.23
C CYS A 340 -14.02 3.57 -4.40
N TYR A 341 -13.31 2.77 -3.59
CA TYR A 341 -13.38 1.32 -3.65
C TYR A 341 -14.81 0.81 -3.40
N LEU A 342 -15.48 1.27 -2.34
CA LEU A 342 -16.85 0.85 -2.01
C LEU A 342 -17.84 1.15 -3.13
N LEU A 343 -17.77 2.36 -3.70
CA LEU A 343 -18.61 2.76 -4.82
C LEU A 343 -18.35 1.86 -6.04
N MET A 344 -17.08 1.65 -6.39
CA MET A 344 -16.72 0.84 -7.56
C MET A 344 -17.03 -0.65 -7.37
N ALA A 345 -16.79 -1.20 -6.18
CA ALA A 345 -17.11 -2.58 -5.87
C ALA A 345 -18.62 -2.85 -5.99
N THR A 346 -19.45 -1.89 -5.56
CA THR A 346 -20.91 -1.98 -5.68
C THR A 346 -21.38 -1.91 -7.14
N LEU A 347 -20.73 -1.07 -7.96
CA LEU A 347 -21.16 -0.84 -9.35
C LEU A 347 -20.54 -1.81 -10.36
N MET A 348 -19.32 -2.31 -10.10
CA MET A 348 -18.48 -3.04 -11.07
C MET A 348 -18.10 -4.45 -10.59
N GLY A 349 -18.28 -4.77 -9.31
CA GLY A 349 -17.88 -6.06 -8.74
C GLY A 349 -18.60 -7.24 -9.42
N SER A 350 -19.91 -7.12 -9.61
CA SER A 350 -20.73 -8.13 -10.31
C SER A 350 -20.32 -8.31 -11.77
N LEU A 351 -20.02 -7.22 -12.49
CA LEU A 351 -19.63 -7.25 -13.90
C LEU A 351 -18.36 -8.08 -14.14
N LEU A 352 -17.35 -7.94 -13.28
CA LEU A 352 -16.10 -8.71 -13.41
C LEU A 352 -16.29 -10.19 -13.10
N GLY A 353 -17.13 -10.52 -12.11
CA GLY A 353 -17.49 -11.91 -11.82
C GLY A 353 -18.19 -12.59 -13.00
N GLU A 354 -19.10 -11.88 -13.68
CA GLU A 354 -19.78 -12.38 -14.88
C GLU A 354 -18.83 -12.57 -16.08
N LEU A 355 -17.68 -11.89 -16.11
CA LEU A 355 -16.64 -12.06 -17.12
C LEU A 355 -15.65 -13.20 -16.81
N GLY A 356 -15.92 -14.00 -15.76
CA GLY A 356 -15.08 -15.13 -15.37
C GLY A 356 -13.80 -14.75 -14.62
N VAL A 357 -13.72 -13.50 -14.12
CA VAL A 357 -12.59 -13.07 -13.28
C VAL A 357 -12.84 -13.53 -11.85
N ILE A 358 -11.81 -14.11 -11.21
CA ILE A 358 -11.86 -14.53 -9.81
C ILE A 358 -12.29 -13.34 -8.93
N PRO A 359 -13.30 -13.47 -8.06
CA PRO A 359 -13.86 -12.34 -7.31
C PRO A 359 -12.81 -11.52 -6.55
N LEU A 360 -11.89 -12.18 -5.85
CA LEU A 360 -10.82 -11.48 -5.14
C LEU A 360 -9.91 -10.67 -6.09
N VAL A 361 -9.61 -11.21 -7.27
CA VAL A 361 -8.79 -10.54 -8.29
C VAL A 361 -9.54 -9.33 -8.88
N ALA A 362 -10.85 -9.46 -9.09
CA ALA A 362 -11.70 -8.36 -9.54
C ALA A 362 -11.74 -7.20 -8.55
N HIS A 363 -11.93 -7.49 -7.27
CA HIS A 363 -11.93 -6.48 -6.23
C HIS A 363 -10.52 -5.88 -6.01
N MET A 364 -9.45 -6.66 -6.16
CA MET A 364 -8.08 -6.15 -6.20
C MET A 364 -7.85 -5.19 -7.37
N PHE A 365 -8.39 -5.49 -8.56
CA PHE A 365 -8.32 -4.61 -9.73
C PHE A 365 -8.96 -3.26 -9.43
N ILE A 366 -10.18 -3.26 -8.90
CA ILE A 366 -10.92 -2.06 -8.50
C ILE A 366 -10.16 -1.28 -7.42
N PHE A 367 -9.65 -1.98 -6.40
CA PHE A 367 -8.90 -1.39 -5.30
C PHE A 367 -7.60 -0.72 -5.79
N TYR A 368 -6.90 -1.32 -6.75
CA TYR A 368 -5.73 -0.69 -7.38
C TYR A 368 -6.09 0.63 -8.06
N PHE A 369 -7.11 0.66 -8.92
CA PHE A 369 -7.47 1.89 -9.62
C PHE A 369 -8.07 2.97 -8.72
N GLY A 370 -8.75 2.58 -7.63
CA GLY A 370 -9.16 3.54 -6.60
C GLY A 370 -8.00 4.17 -5.83
N ASN A 371 -6.84 3.52 -5.77
CA ASN A 371 -5.61 4.12 -5.24
C ASN A 371 -4.81 4.88 -6.31
N MET A 372 -4.83 4.42 -7.57
CA MET A 372 -4.16 5.11 -8.69
C MET A 372 -4.87 6.39 -9.14
N SER A 373 -6.17 6.54 -8.89
CA SER A 373 -6.88 7.81 -9.13
C SER A 373 -6.24 8.99 -8.37
N MET A 374 -5.62 8.71 -7.21
CA MET A 374 -4.97 9.70 -6.35
C MET A 374 -3.70 10.33 -6.96
N VAL A 375 -3.14 9.72 -8.01
CA VAL A 375 -1.98 10.22 -8.77
C VAL A 375 -2.35 10.58 -10.22
N THR A 376 -3.61 10.41 -10.61
CA THR A 376 -4.09 10.67 -11.98
C THR A 376 -4.55 12.12 -12.13
N PRO A 377 -3.97 12.91 -13.05
CA PRO A 377 -4.46 14.25 -13.36
C PRO A 377 -5.90 14.21 -13.92
N PRO A 378 -6.73 15.25 -13.69
CA PRO A 378 -6.35 16.56 -13.15
C PRO A 378 -6.32 16.65 -11.62
N VAL A 379 -7.05 15.82 -10.87
CA VAL A 379 -7.28 16.03 -9.43
C VAL A 379 -6.15 15.50 -8.52
N ALA A 380 -5.50 14.39 -8.88
CA ALA A 380 -4.30 13.82 -8.24
C ALA A 380 -4.00 14.30 -6.79
N LEU A 381 -4.87 13.98 -5.83
CA LEU A 381 -4.84 14.54 -4.47
C LEU A 381 -3.49 14.35 -3.74
N ALA A 382 -2.83 13.21 -3.94
CA ALA A 382 -1.49 12.99 -3.38
C ALA A 382 -0.45 13.92 -4.03
N GLY A 383 -0.58 14.16 -5.33
CA GLY A 383 0.22 15.14 -6.07
C GLY A 383 0.00 16.57 -5.58
N TYR A 384 -1.22 16.94 -5.18
CA TYR A 384 -1.53 18.27 -4.66
C TYR A 384 -0.85 18.50 -3.30
N ALA A 385 -0.95 17.52 -2.40
CA ALA A 385 -0.29 17.56 -1.10
C ALA A 385 1.23 17.56 -1.22
N ALA A 386 1.80 16.77 -2.14
CA ALA A 386 3.24 16.78 -2.37
C ALA A 386 3.71 18.08 -3.04
N ALA A 387 2.91 18.67 -3.94
CA ALA A 387 3.23 19.92 -4.62
C ALA A 387 3.28 21.11 -3.66
N SER A 388 2.40 21.17 -2.66
CA SER A 388 2.41 22.23 -1.65
C SER A 388 3.66 22.17 -0.76
N ILE A 389 4.11 20.95 -0.42
CA ILE A 389 5.36 20.75 0.34
C ILE A 389 6.59 21.01 -0.53
N ALA A 390 6.53 20.64 -1.81
CA ALA A 390 7.61 20.86 -2.75
C ALA A 390 7.73 22.32 -3.22
N GLU A 391 6.73 23.16 -2.96
CA GLU A 391 6.60 24.52 -3.50
C GLU A 391 6.69 24.51 -5.05
N ALA A 392 6.04 23.53 -5.67
CA ALA A 392 6.10 23.29 -7.11
C ALA A 392 4.71 23.41 -7.77
N PRO A 393 4.63 23.75 -9.07
CA PRO A 393 3.36 23.80 -9.78
C PRO A 393 2.62 22.46 -9.73
N ILE A 394 1.40 22.48 -9.19
CA ILE A 394 0.57 21.29 -8.92
C ILE A 394 0.52 20.37 -10.13
N MET A 395 0.18 20.89 -11.31
CA MET A 395 0.01 20.06 -12.51
C MET A 395 1.31 19.38 -12.95
N LYS A 396 2.46 20.05 -12.83
CA LYS A 396 3.76 19.45 -13.17
C LYS A 396 4.12 18.33 -12.21
N THR A 397 3.85 18.51 -10.93
CA THR A 397 4.05 17.51 -9.88
C THR A 397 3.12 16.31 -10.07
N SER A 398 1.84 16.54 -10.39
CA SER A 398 0.86 15.48 -10.64
C SER A 398 1.18 14.67 -11.89
N VAL A 399 1.60 15.33 -12.98
CA VAL A 399 2.05 14.62 -14.19
C VAL A 399 3.34 13.83 -13.91
N ALA A 400 4.24 14.34 -13.07
CA ALA A 400 5.40 13.58 -12.63
C ALA A 400 4.98 12.35 -11.82
N ALA A 401 4.08 12.50 -10.85
CA ALA A 401 3.54 11.40 -10.05
C ALA A 401 2.90 10.32 -10.91
N PHE A 402 2.02 10.72 -11.83
CA PHE A 402 1.40 9.82 -12.80
C PHE A 402 2.44 9.02 -13.59
N ARG A 403 3.50 9.69 -14.07
CA ARG A 403 4.59 9.02 -14.76
C ARG A 403 5.29 8.01 -13.84
N PHE A 404 5.71 8.37 -12.64
CA PHE A 404 6.35 7.40 -11.74
C PHE A 404 5.43 6.23 -11.35
N SER A 405 4.10 6.40 -11.41
CA SER A 405 3.11 5.37 -11.11
C SER A 405 2.64 4.55 -12.31
N LEU A 406 3.01 4.87 -13.56
CA LEU A 406 2.47 4.22 -14.78
C LEU A 406 2.57 2.69 -14.76
N VAL A 407 3.64 2.15 -14.17
CA VAL A 407 3.78 0.69 -14.03
C VAL A 407 2.66 0.09 -13.15
N GLY A 408 2.24 0.81 -12.12
CA GLY A 408 1.10 0.44 -11.28
C GLY A 408 -0.25 0.39 -12.00
N PHE A 409 -0.39 1.05 -13.15
CA PHE A 409 -1.58 0.93 -14.00
C PHE A 409 -1.57 -0.36 -14.82
N THR A 410 -0.39 -0.93 -15.08
CA THR A 410 -0.25 -2.17 -15.86
C THR A 410 -0.43 -3.43 -15.03
N LEU A 411 -0.03 -3.40 -13.75
CA LEU A 411 -0.11 -4.55 -12.83
C LEU A 411 -1.54 -5.13 -12.68
N PRO A 412 -2.61 -4.33 -12.55
CA PRO A 412 -3.97 -4.83 -12.46
C PRO A 412 -4.39 -5.68 -13.64
N PHE A 413 -4.06 -5.24 -14.86
CA PHE A 413 -4.32 -6.05 -16.04
C PHE A 413 -3.53 -7.36 -15.95
N MET A 414 -2.26 -7.29 -15.59
CA MET A 414 -1.40 -8.47 -15.55
C MET A 414 -1.92 -9.56 -14.61
N PHE A 415 -2.35 -9.21 -13.39
CA PHE A 415 -2.84 -10.22 -12.45
C PHE A 415 -4.24 -10.74 -12.77
N VAL A 416 -5.06 -10.00 -13.54
CA VAL A 416 -6.35 -10.51 -14.04
C VAL A 416 -6.12 -11.62 -15.06
N TYR A 417 -5.14 -11.46 -15.95
CA TYR A 417 -4.78 -12.49 -16.93
C TYR A 417 -3.86 -13.57 -16.37
N ARG A 418 -3.14 -13.29 -15.29
CA ARG A 418 -2.25 -14.22 -14.59
C ARG A 418 -2.56 -14.23 -13.08
N PRO A 419 -3.66 -14.87 -12.65
CA PRO A 419 -4.02 -14.93 -11.22
C PRO A 419 -2.94 -15.50 -10.30
N ALA A 420 -1.99 -16.26 -10.85
CA ALA A 420 -0.81 -16.75 -10.13
C ALA A 420 0.02 -15.63 -9.48
N LEU A 421 -0.02 -14.40 -10.02
CA LEU A 421 0.58 -13.23 -9.36
C LEU A 421 -0.11 -12.88 -8.04
N CYS A 422 -1.39 -13.18 -7.91
CA CYS A 422 -2.15 -13.05 -6.67
C CYS A 422 -2.15 -14.33 -5.83
N LEU A 423 -1.28 -15.32 -6.12
CA LEU A 423 -1.30 -16.63 -5.45
C LEU A 423 -2.68 -17.32 -5.52
N LEU A 424 -3.41 -17.07 -6.61
CA LEU A 424 -4.71 -17.65 -6.88
C LEU A 424 -4.64 -18.44 -8.19
N ALA A 425 -5.49 -19.46 -8.32
CA ALA A 425 -5.67 -20.23 -9.55
C ALA A 425 -7.15 -20.19 -9.96
N PRO A 426 -7.46 -20.23 -11.27
CA PRO A 426 -8.83 -20.43 -11.74
C PRO A 426 -9.44 -21.73 -11.21
N GLU A 427 -10.76 -21.80 -11.12
CA GLU A 427 -11.48 -22.99 -10.63
C GLU A 427 -11.09 -24.25 -11.42
N GLY A 428 -10.70 -25.31 -10.71
CA GLY A 428 -10.27 -26.58 -11.29
C GLY A 428 -8.78 -26.69 -11.63
N GLU A 429 -8.01 -25.60 -11.52
CA GLU A 429 -6.55 -25.62 -11.69
C GLU A 429 -5.82 -25.64 -10.34
N VAL A 430 -4.76 -26.44 -10.24
CA VAL A 430 -3.90 -26.45 -9.05
C VAL A 430 -2.82 -25.38 -9.21
N LEU A 431 -2.68 -24.52 -8.20
CA LEU A 431 -1.59 -23.54 -8.16
C LEU A 431 -0.25 -24.26 -8.01
N THR A 432 0.55 -24.29 -9.07
CA THR A 432 1.91 -24.85 -9.03
C THR A 432 2.94 -23.76 -8.74
N ALA A 433 3.98 -24.10 -7.98
CA ALA A 433 5.09 -23.17 -7.70
C ALA A 433 5.75 -22.67 -9.00
N ALA A 434 5.85 -23.53 -10.02
CA ALA A 434 6.39 -23.18 -11.32
C ALA A 434 5.58 -22.07 -12.02
N ALA A 435 4.24 -22.13 -11.97
CA ALA A 435 3.37 -21.10 -12.56
C ALA A 435 3.55 -19.74 -11.86
N VAL A 436 3.66 -19.73 -10.53
CA VAL A 436 3.93 -18.51 -9.75
C VAL A 436 5.30 -17.93 -10.10
N THR A 437 6.35 -18.75 -10.11
CA THR A 437 7.71 -18.29 -10.46
C THR A 437 7.76 -17.75 -11.88
N TYR A 438 7.14 -18.44 -12.85
CA TYR A 438 7.04 -17.98 -14.22
C TYR A 438 6.36 -16.61 -14.33
N ALA A 439 5.20 -16.45 -13.68
CA ALA A 439 4.46 -15.20 -13.69
C ALA A 439 5.27 -14.04 -13.08
N ILE A 440 5.97 -14.27 -11.96
CA ILE A 440 6.84 -13.28 -11.32
C ILE A 440 7.99 -12.88 -12.24
N LEU A 441 8.65 -13.84 -12.90
CA LEU A 441 9.77 -13.56 -13.80
C LEU A 441 9.35 -12.69 -14.98
N VAL A 442 8.26 -13.08 -15.68
CA VAL A 442 7.74 -12.31 -16.81
C VAL A 442 7.30 -10.91 -16.37
N ALA A 443 6.62 -10.80 -15.22
CA ALA A 443 6.20 -9.50 -14.67
C ALA A 443 7.41 -8.62 -14.36
N THR A 444 8.43 -9.18 -13.73
CA THR A 444 9.65 -8.45 -13.37
C THR A 444 10.35 -7.93 -14.62
N ILE A 445 10.52 -8.75 -15.66
CA ILE A 445 11.16 -8.33 -16.91
C ILE A 445 10.32 -7.25 -17.62
N GLY A 446 9.01 -7.42 -17.71
CA GLY A 446 8.10 -6.44 -18.33
C GLY A 446 8.14 -5.09 -17.60
N ILE A 447 8.16 -5.11 -16.27
CA ILE A 447 8.29 -3.92 -15.43
C ILE A 447 9.65 -3.25 -15.60
N LEU A 448 10.74 -4.02 -15.65
CA LEU A 448 12.08 -3.48 -15.89
C LEU A 448 12.18 -2.83 -17.28
N ALA A 449 11.58 -3.44 -18.30
CA ALA A 449 11.50 -2.89 -19.65
C ALA A 449 10.74 -1.56 -19.66
N LEU A 450 9.55 -1.53 -19.03
CA LEU A 450 8.73 -0.33 -18.91
C LEU A 450 9.47 0.76 -18.13
N ALA A 451 10.05 0.43 -16.99
CA ALA A 451 10.80 1.35 -16.14
C ALA A 451 12.01 1.97 -16.87
N ALA A 452 12.79 1.16 -17.58
CA ALA A 452 13.94 1.63 -18.37
C ALA A 452 13.50 2.51 -19.55
N GLY A 453 12.42 2.14 -20.26
CA GLY A 453 11.84 2.95 -21.34
C GLY A 453 11.35 4.32 -20.84
N MET A 454 10.76 4.35 -19.65
CA MET A 454 10.27 5.56 -18.99
C MET A 454 11.39 6.48 -18.49
N ALA A 455 12.38 5.94 -17.79
CA ALA A 455 13.55 6.69 -17.34
C ALA A 455 14.38 7.21 -18.52
N GLY A 456 14.41 6.46 -19.63
CA GLY A 456 15.20 6.77 -20.82
C GLY A 456 16.70 6.55 -20.61
N TYR A 457 17.06 5.77 -19.60
CA TYR A 457 18.44 5.48 -19.22
C TYR A 457 18.51 4.06 -18.64
N PHE A 458 19.59 3.33 -18.92
CA PHE A 458 19.89 2.06 -18.28
C PHE A 458 21.31 2.05 -17.73
N ARG A 459 22.30 1.79 -18.60
CA ARG A 459 23.73 1.99 -18.31
C ARG A 459 24.26 3.24 -19.03
N ASN A 460 23.74 3.46 -20.23
CA ASN A 460 23.91 4.66 -21.04
C ASN A 460 22.54 5.26 -21.39
N ALA A 461 22.53 6.50 -21.88
CA ALA A 461 21.31 7.12 -22.41
C ALA A 461 20.72 6.27 -23.54
N LEU A 462 19.41 6.01 -23.47
CA LEU A 462 18.71 5.21 -24.46
C LEU A 462 18.28 6.08 -25.65
N SER A 463 18.53 5.60 -26.87
CA SER A 463 18.00 6.26 -28.08
C SER A 463 16.48 6.15 -28.12
N PRO A 464 15.77 7.03 -28.84
CA PRO A 464 14.32 6.93 -29.01
C PRO A 464 13.87 5.55 -29.52
N ALA A 465 14.62 4.96 -30.46
CA ALA A 465 14.35 3.61 -30.97
C ALA A 465 14.49 2.53 -29.89
N ALA A 466 15.55 2.59 -29.07
CA ALA A 466 15.73 1.66 -27.95
C ALA A 466 14.61 1.80 -26.91
N ARG A 467 14.12 3.02 -26.67
CA ARG A 467 12.98 3.26 -25.79
C ARG A 467 11.68 2.67 -26.35
N SER A 468 11.40 2.89 -27.64
CA SER A 468 10.24 2.28 -28.31
C SER A 468 10.31 0.75 -28.28
N ALA A 469 11.48 0.16 -28.48
CA ALA A 469 11.68 -1.29 -28.38
C ALA A 469 11.44 -1.80 -26.95
N LEU A 470 11.85 -1.06 -25.92
CA LEU A 470 11.55 -1.42 -24.52
C LEU A 470 10.06 -1.28 -24.19
N PHE A 471 9.37 -0.27 -24.71
CA PHE A 471 7.92 -0.16 -24.58
C PHE A 471 7.20 -1.30 -25.29
N LEU A 472 7.67 -1.71 -26.46
CA LEU A 472 7.14 -2.87 -27.18
C LEU A 472 7.39 -4.17 -26.39
N SER A 473 8.60 -4.36 -25.87
CA SER A 473 8.93 -5.50 -25.00
C SER A 473 8.02 -5.55 -23.77
N ALA A 474 7.84 -4.42 -23.09
CA ALA A 474 6.90 -4.31 -21.97
C ALA A 474 5.47 -4.64 -22.41
N ALA A 475 5.00 -4.08 -23.54
CA ALA A 475 3.66 -4.36 -24.05
C ALA A 475 3.44 -5.84 -24.37
N LEU A 476 4.44 -6.54 -24.90
CA LEU A 476 4.38 -7.98 -25.19
C LEU A 476 4.37 -8.82 -23.90
N LEU A 477 5.24 -8.52 -22.95
CA LEU A 477 5.34 -9.26 -21.67
C LEU A 477 4.15 -8.99 -20.73
N LEU A 478 3.58 -7.79 -20.82
CA LEU A 478 2.40 -7.37 -20.08
C LEU A 478 1.11 -7.62 -20.89
N ALA A 479 1.22 -8.23 -22.07
CA ALA A 479 0.08 -8.44 -22.96
C ALA A 479 -0.92 -9.42 -22.32
N PRO A 480 -2.23 -9.12 -22.46
CA PRO A 480 -3.32 -9.96 -21.98
C PRO A 480 -3.57 -11.14 -22.93
N ILE A 481 -2.61 -12.05 -23.13
CA ILE A 481 -2.76 -13.13 -24.11
C ILE A 481 -2.57 -14.48 -23.44
N THR A 482 -3.68 -15.17 -23.18
CA THR A 482 -3.69 -16.58 -22.78
C THR A 482 -3.97 -17.52 -23.95
N LYS A 483 -4.67 -17.08 -25.01
CA LYS A 483 -4.97 -17.88 -26.23
C LYS A 483 -5.14 -17.02 -27.50
N ILE A 484 -4.56 -17.45 -28.63
CA ILE A 484 -5.00 -17.05 -29.99
C ILE A 484 -5.52 -18.33 -30.65
N GLY A 485 -6.84 -18.54 -30.66
CA GLY A 485 -7.42 -19.84 -31.05
C GLY A 485 -7.08 -20.95 -30.05
N GLU A 486 -6.72 -22.15 -30.54
CA GLU A 486 -6.38 -23.33 -29.71
C GLU A 486 -4.90 -23.42 -29.29
N LEU A 487 -4.03 -22.52 -29.77
CA LEU A 487 -2.60 -22.59 -29.49
C LEU A 487 -2.25 -21.84 -28.19
N GLN A 488 -1.49 -22.48 -27.29
CA GLN A 488 -0.87 -21.83 -26.12
C GLN A 488 0.28 -20.91 -26.56
N VAL A 489 -0.03 -19.74 -27.12
CA VAL A 489 0.95 -18.77 -27.65
C VAL A 489 1.62 -17.92 -26.56
N GLY A 490 1.12 -17.92 -25.33
CA GLY A 490 1.59 -17.04 -24.24
C GLY A 490 3.10 -17.10 -24.00
N VAL A 491 3.69 -18.30 -24.04
CA VAL A 491 5.14 -18.48 -23.86
C VAL A 491 5.95 -17.89 -25.02
N GLY A 492 5.46 -18.01 -26.26
CA GLY A 492 6.17 -17.48 -27.44
C GLY A 492 6.25 -15.94 -27.44
N ILE A 493 5.19 -15.27 -27.01
CA ILE A 493 5.14 -13.81 -26.88
C ILE A 493 6.03 -13.35 -25.72
N ASP A 494 6.00 -14.07 -24.60
CA ASP A 494 6.86 -13.79 -23.45
C ASP A 494 8.35 -13.97 -23.80
N LEU A 495 8.69 -15.00 -24.57
CA LEU A 495 10.05 -15.21 -25.09
C LEU A 495 10.47 -14.09 -26.04
N LEU A 496 9.60 -13.68 -26.97
CA LEU A 496 9.87 -12.57 -27.89
C LEU A 496 10.11 -11.26 -27.12
N GLY A 497 9.22 -10.94 -26.18
CA GLY A 497 9.35 -9.76 -25.34
C GLY A 497 10.64 -9.76 -24.51
N THR A 498 11.00 -10.92 -23.95
CA THR A 498 12.26 -11.11 -23.20
C THR A 498 13.48 -10.98 -24.10
N ALA A 499 13.43 -11.53 -25.32
CA ALA A 499 14.52 -11.41 -26.30
C ALA A 499 14.74 -9.97 -26.74
N ILE A 500 13.66 -9.20 -26.98
CA ILE A 500 13.75 -7.76 -27.30
C ILE A 500 14.39 -7.00 -26.13
N PHE A 501 13.96 -7.26 -24.89
CA PHE A 501 14.55 -6.65 -23.69
C PHE A 501 16.05 -6.95 -23.58
N GLY A 502 16.43 -8.22 -23.71
CA GLY A 502 17.81 -8.68 -23.65
C GLY A 502 18.67 -8.03 -24.73
N CYS A 503 18.19 -7.99 -25.97
CA CYS A 503 18.89 -7.38 -27.10
C CYS A 503 19.16 -5.88 -26.85
N VAL A 504 18.13 -5.12 -26.44
CA VAL A 504 18.30 -3.68 -26.16
C VAL A 504 19.28 -3.43 -25.02
N ILE A 505 19.23 -4.22 -23.95
CA ILE A 505 20.16 -4.09 -22.82
C ILE A 505 21.59 -4.43 -23.23
N VAL A 506 21.79 -5.54 -23.95
CA VAL A 506 23.12 -5.94 -24.44
C VAL A 506 23.69 -4.84 -25.33
N MET A 507 22.92 -4.32 -26.28
CA MET A 507 23.35 -3.20 -27.14
C MET A 507 23.67 -1.94 -26.34
N ASN A 508 22.89 -1.63 -25.29
CA ASN A 508 23.16 -0.47 -24.42
C ASN A 508 24.43 -0.65 -23.59
N CYS A 509 24.71 -1.87 -23.13
CA CYS A 509 25.91 -2.22 -22.37
C CYS A 509 27.18 -2.25 -23.23
N LEU A 510 27.06 -2.67 -24.50
CA LEU A 510 28.19 -2.73 -25.44
C LEU A 510 28.59 -1.35 -26.00
N ARG A 511 27.69 -0.36 -25.98
CA ARG A 511 28.05 1.02 -26.29
C ARG A 511 29.01 1.58 -25.24
N GLN A 512 30.28 1.71 -25.59
CA GLN A 512 31.26 2.47 -24.80
C GLN A 512 30.89 3.96 -24.83
N GLN A 513 31.03 4.64 -23.69
CA GLN A 513 30.94 6.09 -23.67
C GLN A 513 32.09 6.67 -24.52
N PRO A 514 31.86 7.73 -25.31
CA PRO A 514 32.96 8.62 -25.65
C PRO A 514 33.51 9.13 -24.32
N MET A 515 34.78 8.87 -24.03
CA MET A 515 35.47 9.44 -22.88
C MET A 515 35.26 10.95 -22.90
N GLU A 516 34.46 11.49 -21.97
CA GLU A 516 34.45 12.94 -21.72
C GLU A 516 35.86 13.29 -21.23
N HIS A 517 36.67 13.83 -22.13
CA HIS A 517 37.93 14.46 -21.78
C HIS A 517 37.64 15.57 -20.76
N SER A 518 38.40 15.51 -19.66
CA SER A 518 38.74 16.60 -18.75
C SER A 518 38.26 17.98 -19.20
N GLN A 519 37.25 18.51 -18.52
CA GLN A 519 37.17 19.95 -18.25
C GLN A 519 37.52 20.18 -16.77
N SER A 520 38.72 19.76 -16.40
CA SER A 520 39.52 20.42 -15.37
C SER A 520 40.58 21.23 -16.12
N GLU A 521 40.20 22.40 -16.63
CA GLU A 521 41.09 23.54 -16.90
C GLU A 521 40.26 24.67 -17.56
N LYS A 522 39.73 25.57 -16.73
CA LYS A 522 39.95 27.04 -16.80
C LYS A 522 39.12 27.76 -15.76
#